data_AF-A0AAD5CPJ4-F1
#
_entry.id   AF-A0AAD5CPJ4-F1
#
_cell.length_a   1.000
_cell.length_b   1.000
_cell.length_c   1.000
_cell.angle_alpha   90.00
_cell.angle_beta   90.00
_cell.angle_gamma   90.00
#
_symmetry.space_group_name_H-M   'P 1'
#
loop_
_entity.id
_entity.type
_entity.pdbx_description
1 polymer ?
#
loop_
_entity_poly.entity_id
_entity_poly.type
_entity_poly.pdbx_seq_one_letter_code
_entity_poly.pdbx_strand_id
1 'polypeptide(L)'
;VEMFSLPELPKQREVMNRLGPLHARLSSDKTAAKKHPVYRCNKWQIDAATQFLAVMRQHLESLCSNLSNHAIPSAQCDHQRVSVLLKESYIDSFPYRDRQFIREFVDTQMFSVLSDTRLSRPEY
;
A
#
# COMPACT_ATOMS: atom_id res chain seq x y z
N VAL A 1 24.31 -10.41 -14.64
CA VAL A 1 23.42 -9.95 -13.57
C VAL A 1 22.02 -10.01 -14.14
N GLU A 2 21.22 -10.99 -13.73
CA GLU A 2 19.81 -11.02 -14.12
C GLU A 2 19.15 -9.74 -13.58
N MET A 3 18.63 -8.90 -14.46
CA MET A 3 17.79 -7.79 -14.09
C MET A 3 16.47 -8.38 -13.62
N PHE A 4 16.32 -8.65 -12.33
CA PHE A 4 15.02 -8.97 -11.76
C PHE A 4 14.12 -7.76 -11.95
N SER A 5 13.22 -7.83 -12.92
CA SER A 5 12.16 -6.83 -13.08
C SER A 5 11.25 -6.89 -11.86
N LEU A 6 11.04 -5.75 -11.20
CA LEU A 6 10.07 -5.65 -10.13
C LEU A 6 8.68 -6.06 -10.66
N PRO A 7 7.88 -6.79 -9.86
CA PRO A 7 6.54 -7.17 -10.29
C PRO A 7 5.67 -5.94 -10.50
N GLU A 8 4.76 -6.01 -11.47
CA GLU A 8 3.82 -4.93 -11.74
C GLU A 8 2.83 -4.73 -10.60
N LEU A 9 2.52 -3.47 -10.30
CA LEU A 9 1.52 -3.13 -9.30
C LEU A 9 0.12 -3.58 -9.77
N PRO A 10 -0.70 -4.24 -8.93
CA PRO A 10 -2.06 -4.58 -9.30
C PRO A 10 -2.83 -3.34 -9.75
N LYS A 11 -3.56 -3.41 -10.86
CA LYS A 11 -4.26 -2.26 -11.46
C LYS A 11 -3.35 -1.05 -11.75
N GLN A 12 -2.07 -1.27 -12.05
CA GLN A 12 -1.07 -0.21 -12.29
C GLN A 12 -1.58 0.92 -13.18
N ARG A 13 -2.24 0.60 -14.30
CA ARG A 13 -2.77 1.61 -15.24
C ARG A 13 -3.76 2.57 -14.58
N GLU A 14 -4.68 2.06 -13.76
CA GLU A 14 -5.67 2.88 -13.07
C GLU A 14 -4.99 3.82 -12.05
N VAL A 15 -4.06 3.26 -11.28
CA VAL A 15 -3.28 4.00 -10.29
C VAL A 15 -2.45 5.10 -10.98
N MET A 16 -1.74 4.76 -12.05
CA MET A 16 -0.91 5.71 -12.81
C MET A 16 -1.75 6.82 -13.45
N ASN A 17 -2.96 6.53 -13.93
CA ASN A 17 -3.87 7.56 -14.45
C ASN A 17 -4.26 8.58 -13.36
N ARG A 18 -4.45 8.12 -12.11
CA ARG A 18 -4.79 8.98 -10.97
C ARG A 18 -3.58 9.75 -10.44
N LEU A 19 -2.41 9.12 -10.39
CA LEU A 19 -1.17 9.72 -9.88
C LEU A 19 -0.50 10.65 -10.88
N GLY A 20 -0.65 10.41 -12.19
CA GLY A 20 0.03 11.14 -13.25
C GLY A 20 -0.14 12.66 -13.14
N PRO A 21 -1.37 13.20 -13.05
CA PRO A 21 -1.59 14.65 -12.88
C PRO A 21 -0.99 15.22 -11.59
N LEU A 22 -1.05 14.46 -10.50
CA LEU A 22 -0.51 14.86 -9.20
C LEU A 22 1.02 14.90 -9.22
N HIS A 23 1.64 13.89 -9.85
CA HIS A 23 3.08 13.84 -10.09
C HIS A 23 3.53 14.98 -11.01
N ALA A 24 2.81 15.23 -12.11
CA ALA A 24 3.10 16.34 -13.01
C ALA A 24 3.09 17.69 -12.28
N ARG A 25 2.07 17.92 -11.44
CA ARG A 25 1.99 19.12 -10.58
C ARG A 25 3.17 19.21 -9.61
N LEU A 26 3.48 18.14 -8.88
CA LEU A 26 4.60 18.11 -7.92
C LEU A 26 5.97 18.30 -8.59
N SER A 27 6.17 17.72 -9.77
CA SER A 27 7.44 17.76 -10.52
C SER A 27 7.66 19.04 -11.32
N SER A 28 6.62 19.87 -11.49
CA SER A 28 6.67 21.12 -12.25
C SER A 28 7.52 22.21 -11.59
N ASP A 29 7.68 22.18 -10.26
CA ASP A 29 8.45 23.19 -9.53
C ASP A 29 9.91 22.77 -9.35
N LYS A 30 10.73 23.16 -10.34
CA LYS A 30 12.20 23.05 -10.27
C LYS A 30 12.86 24.36 -9.83
N THR A 31 12.08 25.32 -9.34
CA THR A 31 12.53 26.71 -9.13
C THR A 31 12.84 27.07 -7.68
N ALA A 32 13.05 26.07 -6.81
CA ALA A 32 13.65 26.31 -5.51
C ALA A 32 14.97 27.07 -5.69
N ALA A 33 15.06 28.25 -5.09
CA ALA A 33 16.12 29.23 -5.34
C ALA A 33 17.52 28.58 -5.32
N LYS A 34 18.17 28.49 -6.50
CA LYS A 34 19.46 27.79 -6.67
C LYS A 34 20.59 28.31 -5.78
N LYS A 35 20.48 29.55 -5.28
CA LYS A 35 21.47 30.20 -4.41
C LYS A 35 21.21 29.98 -2.91
N HIS A 36 19.95 29.90 -2.48
CA HIS A 36 19.56 29.69 -1.08
C HIS A 36 18.29 28.83 -1.04
N PRO A 37 18.42 27.50 -1.18
CA PRO A 37 17.28 26.60 -1.13
C PRO A 37 16.65 26.65 0.26
N VAL A 38 15.53 27.35 0.39
CA VAL A 38 14.68 27.26 1.57
C VAL A 38 13.69 26.13 1.32
N TYR A 39 13.82 25.03 2.06
CA TYR A 39 12.86 23.92 2.00
C TYR A 39 11.55 24.36 2.66
N ARG A 40 10.70 25.05 1.89
CA ARG A 40 9.37 25.46 2.33
C ARG A 40 8.35 24.96 1.33
N CYS A 41 7.62 23.91 1.71
CA CYS A 41 6.48 23.44 0.93
C CYS A 41 5.41 24.53 0.90
N ASN A 42 4.99 24.93 -0.28
CA ASN A 42 3.88 25.85 -0.46
C ASN A 42 2.53 25.10 -0.34
N LYS A 43 1.43 25.85 -0.18
CA LYS A 43 0.09 25.27 0.02
C LYS A 43 -0.30 24.28 -1.08
N TRP A 44 0.06 24.57 -2.33
CA TRP A 44 -0.32 23.72 -3.46
C TRP A 44 0.51 22.42 -3.52
N GLN A 45 1.78 22.45 -3.13
CA GLN A 45 2.64 21.27 -3.00
C GLN A 45 2.13 20.34 -1.91
N ILE A 46 1.77 20.90 -0.75
CA ILE A 46 1.19 20.13 0.36
C ILE A 46 -0.11 19.46 -0.08
N ASP A 47 -0.99 20.20 -0.75
CA ASP A 47 -2.26 19.68 -1.28
C ASP A 47 -2.04 18.57 -2.32
N ALA A 48 -1.18 18.79 -3.31
CA ALA A 48 -0.88 17.78 -4.33
C ALA A 48 -0.24 16.51 -3.73
N ALA A 49 0.68 16.66 -2.78
CA ALA A 49 1.30 15.54 -2.07
C ALA A 49 0.28 14.78 -1.20
N THR A 50 -0.60 15.50 -0.51
CA THR A 50 -1.67 14.90 0.30
C THR A 50 -2.61 14.05 -0.56
N GLN A 51 -3.02 14.59 -1.72
CA GLN A 51 -3.85 13.84 -2.66
C GLN A 51 -3.11 12.64 -3.25
N PHE A 52 -1.82 12.79 -3.57
CA PHE A 52 -0.98 11.69 -4.09
C PHE A 52 -0.91 10.54 -3.09
N LEU A 53 -0.61 10.85 -1.82
CA LEU A 53 -0.59 9.89 -0.73
C LEU A 53 -1.96 9.26 -0.48
N ALA A 54 -3.05 10.03 -0.62
CA ALA A 54 -4.40 9.49 -0.47
C ALA A 54 -4.73 8.46 -1.56
N VAL A 55 -4.37 8.72 -2.82
CA VAL A 55 -4.55 7.75 -3.93
C VAL A 55 -3.76 6.46 -3.65
N MET A 56 -2.48 6.59 -3.27
CA MET A 56 -1.64 5.43 -2.94
C MET A 56 -2.19 4.63 -1.76
N ARG A 57 -2.59 5.32 -0.69
CA ARG A 57 -3.15 4.68 0.51
C ARG A 57 -4.43 3.92 0.18
N GLN A 58 -5.38 4.55 -0.51
CA GLN A 58 -6.63 3.91 -0.94
C GLN A 58 -6.36 2.68 -1.80
N HIS A 59 -5.37 2.76 -2.70
CA HIS A 59 -5.00 1.63 -3.53
C HIS A 59 -4.48 0.46 -2.68
N LEU A 60 -3.52 0.69 -1.79
CA LEU A 60 -2.97 -0.35 -0.90
C LEU A 60 -4.04 -0.90 0.07
N GLU A 61 -4.91 -0.05 0.60
CA GLU A 61 -6.05 -0.45 1.43
C GLU A 61 -7.01 -1.38 0.67
N SER A 62 -7.23 -1.13 -0.62
CA SER A 62 -8.06 -1.98 -1.47
C SER A 62 -7.47 -3.36 -1.72
N LEU A 63 -6.14 -3.50 -1.69
CA LEU A 63 -5.50 -4.82 -1.73
C LEU A 63 -5.77 -5.58 -0.43
N CYS A 64 -5.82 -4.88 0.70
CA CYS A 64 -5.96 -5.51 2.02
C CYS A 64 -7.43 -5.69 2.48
N SER A 65 -8.43 -5.49 1.62
CA SER A 65 -9.84 -5.39 2.04
C SER A 65 -10.46 -6.72 2.45
N ASN A 66 -9.98 -7.84 1.91
CA ASN A 66 -10.50 -9.19 2.18
C ASN A 66 -9.63 -9.99 3.16
N LEU A 67 -8.70 -9.35 3.87
CA LEU A 67 -7.70 -10.02 4.71
C LEU A 67 -8.34 -10.94 5.78
N SER A 68 -9.49 -10.54 6.36
CA SER A 68 -10.23 -11.34 7.34
C SER A 68 -10.80 -12.64 6.76
N ASN A 69 -11.18 -12.68 5.48
CA ASN A 69 -11.71 -13.87 4.82
C ASN A 69 -10.66 -15.00 4.69
N HIS A 70 -9.39 -14.65 4.83
CA HIS A 70 -8.26 -15.57 4.73
C HIS A 70 -7.57 -15.77 6.08
N ALA A 71 -8.23 -15.42 7.18
CA ALA A 71 -7.70 -15.63 8.52
C ALA A 71 -8.46 -16.74 9.25
N ILE A 72 -7.74 -17.59 9.98
CA ILE A 72 -8.33 -18.55 10.91
C ILE A 72 -8.35 -17.91 12.30
N PRO A 73 -9.51 -17.84 12.98
CA PRO A 73 -9.55 -17.46 14.38
C PRO A 73 -8.76 -18.49 15.19
N SER A 74 -7.65 -18.09 15.83
CA SER A 74 -6.97 -19.01 16.74
C SER A 74 -7.79 -19.14 18.02
N ALA A 75 -7.97 -20.38 18.47
CA ALA A 75 -8.75 -20.69 19.67
C ALA A 75 -8.03 -20.14 20.92
N GLN A 76 -8.55 -19.00 21.40
CA GLN A 76 -8.61 -18.56 22.78
C GLN A 76 -7.46 -18.97 23.72
N CYS A 77 -6.43 -18.11 23.78
CA CYS A 77 -5.58 -17.97 24.96
C CYS A 77 -5.79 -16.55 25.49
N ASP A 78 -6.34 -16.42 26.70
CA ASP A 78 -6.41 -15.17 27.47
C ASP A 78 -7.05 -13.93 26.82
N HIS A 79 -8.34 -14.00 26.48
CA HIS A 79 -9.18 -12.84 26.11
C HIS A 79 -8.76 -12.04 24.85
N GLN A 80 -7.64 -12.38 24.23
CA GLN A 80 -7.23 -11.84 22.93
C GLN A 80 -7.65 -12.82 21.83
N ARG A 81 -8.63 -12.43 21.02
CA ARG A 81 -8.88 -13.12 19.74
C ARG A 81 -7.72 -12.78 18.82
N VAL A 82 -6.80 -13.72 18.66
CA VAL A 82 -5.73 -13.61 17.66
C VAL A 82 -6.19 -14.36 16.41
N SER A 83 -6.27 -13.69 15.27
CA SER A 83 -6.56 -14.36 13.99
C SER A 83 -5.25 -14.54 13.22
N VAL A 84 -5.02 -15.73 12.68
CA VAL A 84 -3.80 -16.06 11.92
C VAL A 84 -4.11 -15.98 10.43
N LEU A 85 -3.41 -15.10 9.71
CA LEU A 85 -3.55 -14.97 8.26
C LEU A 85 -2.95 -16.17 7.53
N LEU A 86 -3.75 -16.82 6.70
CA LEU A 86 -3.29 -17.84 5.74
C LEU A 86 -2.74 -17.15 4.49
N LYS A 87 -1.43 -16.88 4.48
CA LYS A 87 -0.75 -16.15 3.39
C LYS A 87 -1.06 -16.73 2.00
N GLU A 88 -0.92 -18.03 1.79
CA GLU A 88 -1.17 -18.66 0.48
C GLU A 88 -2.63 -18.50 0.04
N SER A 89 -3.60 -18.68 0.95
CA SER A 89 -5.01 -18.46 0.64
C SER A 89 -5.29 -17.01 0.22
N TYR A 90 -4.66 -16.05 0.90
CA TYR A 90 -4.77 -14.63 0.56
C TYR A 90 -4.11 -14.32 -0.80
N ILE A 91 -2.90 -14.81 -1.07
CA ILE A 91 -2.22 -14.65 -2.37
C ILE A 91 -3.07 -15.23 -3.50
N ASP A 92 -3.64 -16.43 -3.30
CA ASP A 92 -4.44 -17.11 -4.31
C ASP A 92 -5.77 -16.41 -4.62
N SER A 93 -6.24 -15.52 -3.73
CA SER A 93 -7.44 -14.71 -3.97
C SER A 93 -7.27 -13.66 -5.09
N PHE A 94 -6.03 -13.35 -5.47
CA PHE A 94 -5.72 -12.39 -6.53
C PHE A 94 -5.62 -13.05 -7.91
N PRO A 95 -5.91 -12.31 -9.00
CA PRO A 95 -5.66 -12.76 -10.37
C PRO A 95 -4.19 -13.18 -10.55
N TYR A 96 -3.95 -14.23 -11.34
CA TYR A 96 -2.61 -14.82 -11.52
C TYR A 96 -1.50 -13.79 -11.79
N ARG A 97 -1.77 -12.82 -12.66
CA ARG A 97 -0.84 -11.73 -13.03
C ARG A 97 -0.40 -10.85 -11.84
N ASP A 98 -1.26 -10.71 -10.84
CA ASP A 98 -1.04 -9.82 -9.69
C ASP A 98 -0.34 -10.56 -8.54
N ARG A 99 -0.36 -11.90 -8.55
CA ARG A 99 0.15 -12.75 -7.45
C ARG A 99 1.63 -12.57 -7.16
N GLN A 100 2.45 -12.29 -8.18
CA GLN A 100 3.88 -12.06 -7.97
C GLN A 100 4.10 -10.82 -7.11
N PHE A 101 3.40 -9.72 -7.40
CA PHE A 101 3.46 -8.52 -6.56
C PHE A 101 2.93 -8.81 -5.16
N ILE A 102 1.79 -9.50 -5.04
CA ILE A 102 1.19 -9.79 -3.74
C ILE A 102 2.11 -10.66 -2.89
N ARG A 103 2.80 -11.64 -3.47
CA ARG A 103 3.79 -12.46 -2.77
C ARG A 103 4.91 -11.61 -2.14
N GLU A 104 5.52 -10.73 -2.92
CA GLU A 104 6.54 -9.80 -2.40
C GLU A 104 5.94 -8.83 -1.36
N PHE A 105 4.72 -8.36 -1.58
CA PHE A 105 4.03 -7.43 -0.70
C PHE A 105 3.73 -8.04 0.68
N VAL A 106 3.24 -9.29 0.76
CA VAL A 106 2.91 -9.95 2.03
C VAL A 106 4.13 -10.30 2.88
N ASP A 107 5.31 -10.31 2.27
CA ASP A 107 6.58 -10.56 2.96
C ASP A 107 7.25 -9.26 3.44
N THR A 108 6.65 -8.10 3.17
CA THR A 108 7.11 -6.83 3.75
C THR A 108 6.76 -6.71 5.23
N GLN A 109 7.67 -6.10 6.01
CA GLN A 109 7.41 -5.78 7.43
C GLN A 109 6.19 -4.85 7.59
N MET A 110 5.98 -3.94 6.64
CA MET A 110 4.82 -3.04 6.64
C MET A 110 3.50 -3.82 6.58
N PHE A 111 3.44 -4.86 5.72
CA PHE A 111 2.26 -5.70 5.63
C PHE A 111 2.00 -6.49 6.91
N SER A 112 3.04 -7.09 7.52
CA SER A 112 2.89 -7.84 8.78
C SER A 112 2.29 -6.98 9.90
N VAL A 113 2.80 -5.76 10.09
CA VAL A 113 2.27 -4.83 11.10
C VAL A 113 0.80 -4.48 10.81
N LEU A 114 0.47 -4.26 9.53
CA LEU A 114 -0.90 -3.93 9.13
C LEU A 114 -1.86 -5.12 9.30
N SER A 115 -1.46 -6.33 8.91
CA SER A 115 -2.28 -7.53 9.07
C SER A 115 -2.58 -7.79 10.53
N ASP A 116 -1.57 -7.71 11.40
CA ASP A 116 -1.72 -7.98 12.83
C ASP A 116 -2.63 -6.93 13.49
N THR A 117 -2.48 -5.66 13.10
CA THR A 117 -3.34 -4.57 13.60
C THR A 117 -4.80 -4.76 13.17
N ARG A 118 -5.05 -5.27 11.95
CA ARG A 118 -6.42 -5.51 11.46
C ARG A 118 -7.03 -6.76 12.07
N LEU A 119 -6.24 -7.83 12.25
CA LEU A 119 -6.70 -9.12 12.75
C LEU A 119 -6.82 -9.22 14.27
N SER A 120 -6.24 -8.26 15.00
CA SER A 120 -6.39 -8.12 16.45
C SER A 120 -7.58 -7.23 16.86
N ARG A 121 -8.21 -6.52 15.92
CA ARG A 121 -9.40 -5.71 16.21
C ARG A 121 -10.64 -6.59 16.32
N PRO A 122 -11.44 -6.47 17.39
CA PRO A 122 -12.75 -7.10 17.43
C PRO A 122 -13.63 -6.48 16.32
N GLU A 123 -14.24 -7.33 15.49
CA GLU A 123 -15.32 -6.90 14.59
C GLU A 123 -16.46 -6.35 15.47
N TYR A 124 -16.79 -5.07 15.28
CA TYR A 124 -17.89 -4.37 15.98
C TYR A 124 -19.19 -4.50 15.19
#